data_AF-A0A936K485-F1
#
_entry.id   AF-A0A936K485-F1
#
_cell.length_a   1.000
_cell.length_b   1.000
_cell.length_c   1.000
_cell.angle_alpha   90.00
_cell.angle_beta   90.00
_cell.angle_gamma   90.00
#
_symmetry.space_group_name_H-M   'P 1'
#
loop_
_entity.id
_entity.type
_entity.pdbx_description
1 polymer ?
#
loop_
_entity_poly.entity_id
_entity_poly.type
_entity_poly.pdbx_seq_one_letter_code
_entity_poly.pdbx_strand_id
1 'polypeptide(L)'
;MPNSCPTPDQVVAAFNCLGYPASFAAVGARLRPKVDPAVLYRQYPSREVLGEVWLCRTIPELPESGGLADTFAACVFTLLETLQSKRDFSLAWLSALKVTGPLHLPEMHDLHASLHKAFFDWLDANHRNLSFPDHVQPRDVLSEVADALCALTVWLVTIWAADRSADYHHTRKLVEASAYLIDGLLWQREEFGQAGLLRHLHAMFEQPHEQVLKPLLDMLLKPDRVRRLASPVNLVEALRAFGLPSDPLP
;
A
#
# COMPACT_ATOMS: atom_id res chain seq x y z
N MET A 1 -39.28 -17.19 8.25
CA MET A 1 -37.83 -17.45 8.32
C MET A 1 -37.12 -16.34 7.54
N PRO A 2 -35.91 -15.91 7.92
CA PRO A 2 -35.23 -14.85 7.20
C PRO A 2 -34.84 -15.33 5.79
N ASN A 3 -35.28 -14.61 4.76
CA ASN A 3 -34.70 -14.74 3.43
C ASN A 3 -33.29 -14.16 3.49
N SER A 4 -32.29 -15.01 3.71
CA SER A 4 -30.89 -14.59 3.75
C SER A 4 -30.48 -14.06 2.38
N CYS A 5 -30.43 -12.73 2.26
CA CYS A 5 -29.92 -12.05 1.08
C CYS A 5 -28.50 -12.56 0.80
N PRO A 6 -28.14 -12.86 -0.46
CA PRO A 6 -26.82 -13.42 -0.76
C PRO A 6 -25.73 -12.44 -0.36
N THR A 7 -24.65 -12.99 0.19
CA THR A 7 -23.43 -12.22 0.50
C THR A 7 -22.76 -11.78 -0.81
N PRO A 8 -22.01 -10.66 -0.82
CA PRO A 8 -21.37 -10.20 -2.05
C PRO A 8 -20.40 -11.24 -2.62
N ASP A 9 -19.67 -11.99 -1.77
CA ASP A 9 -18.81 -13.09 -2.24
C ASP A 9 -19.58 -14.18 -2.99
N GLN A 10 -20.79 -14.57 -2.55
CA GLN A 10 -21.62 -15.54 -3.28
C GLN A 10 -22.06 -15.02 -4.66
N VAL A 11 -22.36 -13.71 -4.75
CA VAL A 11 -22.74 -13.06 -6.02
C VAL A 11 -21.52 -12.93 -6.94
N VAL A 12 -20.36 -12.54 -6.42
CA VAL A 12 -19.08 -12.47 -7.15
C VAL A 12 -18.62 -13.87 -7.59
N ALA A 13 -18.74 -14.90 -6.76
CA ALA A 13 -18.44 -16.28 -7.12
C ALA A 13 -19.33 -16.78 -8.27
N ALA A 14 -20.61 -16.40 -8.28
CA ALA A 14 -21.49 -16.69 -9.40
C ALA A 14 -21.08 -15.95 -10.68
N PHE A 15 -20.68 -14.67 -10.59
CA PHE A 15 -20.11 -13.95 -11.75
C PHE A 15 -18.78 -14.55 -12.23
N ASN A 16 -17.87 -14.97 -11.35
CA ASN A 16 -16.62 -15.63 -11.76
C ASN A 16 -16.90 -16.97 -12.47
N CYS A 17 -17.99 -17.66 -12.15
CA CYS A 17 -18.40 -18.87 -12.85
C CYS A 17 -19.12 -18.62 -14.19
N LEU A 18 -19.74 -17.44 -14.37
CA LEU A 18 -20.58 -17.10 -15.53
C LEU A 18 -19.93 -16.11 -16.51
N GLY A 19 -18.83 -15.49 -16.11
CA GLY A 19 -18.20 -14.36 -16.80
C GLY A 19 -18.81 -13.01 -16.42
N TYR A 20 -17.98 -11.97 -16.36
CA TYR A 20 -18.39 -10.58 -16.08
C TYR A 20 -19.54 -10.03 -16.97
N PRO A 21 -19.64 -10.39 -18.27
CA PRO A 21 -20.75 -9.95 -19.13
C PRO A 21 -22.13 -10.50 -18.75
N ALA A 22 -22.23 -11.46 -17.83
CA ALA A 22 -23.51 -11.98 -17.36
C ALA A 22 -24.40 -10.90 -16.74
N SER A 23 -25.71 -11.17 -16.66
CA SER A 23 -26.67 -10.33 -15.95
C SER A 23 -26.91 -10.84 -14.53
N PHE A 24 -27.38 -9.96 -13.63
CA PHE A 24 -27.82 -10.36 -12.30
C PHE A 24 -28.98 -11.39 -12.34
N ALA A 25 -29.75 -11.47 -13.44
CA ALA A 25 -30.76 -12.51 -13.63
C ALA A 25 -30.14 -13.91 -13.83
N ALA A 26 -29.04 -14.00 -14.59
CA ALA A 26 -28.29 -15.25 -14.74
C ALA A 26 -27.65 -15.68 -13.40
N VAL A 27 -27.09 -14.72 -12.65
CA VAL A 27 -26.55 -14.94 -11.30
C VAL A 27 -27.63 -15.40 -10.32
N GLY A 28 -28.77 -14.72 -10.26
CA GLY A 28 -29.91 -15.08 -9.39
C GLY A 28 -30.44 -16.50 -9.65
N ALA A 29 -30.44 -16.95 -10.90
CA ALA A 29 -30.79 -18.33 -11.27
C ALA A 29 -29.70 -19.37 -10.91
N ARG A 30 -28.43 -18.96 -10.83
CA ARG A 30 -27.27 -19.80 -10.51
C ARG A 30 -27.08 -20.01 -9.00
N LEU A 31 -27.46 -19.02 -8.18
CA LEU A 31 -27.41 -19.06 -6.71
C LEU A 31 -28.32 -20.15 -6.10
N ARG A 32 -28.05 -20.55 -4.86
CA ARG A 32 -28.84 -21.52 -4.09
C ARG A 32 -29.03 -21.00 -2.65
N PRO A 33 -30.27 -20.69 -2.21
CA PRO A 33 -31.52 -20.66 -2.99
C PRO A 33 -31.43 -19.70 -4.19
N LYS A 34 -32.33 -19.86 -5.17
CA LYS A 34 -32.43 -18.89 -6.28
C LYS A 34 -32.85 -17.53 -5.71
N VAL A 35 -32.30 -16.46 -6.26
CA VAL A 35 -32.55 -15.08 -5.82
C VAL A 35 -33.15 -14.28 -6.99
N ASP A 36 -34.14 -13.44 -6.69
CA ASP A 36 -34.73 -12.51 -7.65
C ASP A 36 -33.70 -11.44 -8.06
N PRO A 37 -33.42 -11.21 -9.36
CA PRO A 37 -32.56 -10.13 -9.78
C PRO A 37 -33.00 -8.74 -9.28
N ALA A 38 -34.28 -8.49 -9.02
CA ALA A 38 -34.74 -7.22 -8.44
C ALA A 38 -34.24 -6.99 -7.00
N VAL A 39 -33.92 -8.07 -6.26
CA VAL A 39 -33.25 -7.99 -4.95
C VAL A 39 -31.76 -7.69 -5.16
N LEU A 40 -31.12 -8.37 -6.12
CA LEU A 40 -29.70 -8.15 -6.44
C LEU A 40 -29.44 -6.72 -6.90
N TYR A 41 -30.21 -6.19 -7.86
CA TYR A 41 -30.08 -4.80 -8.34
C TYR A 41 -30.37 -3.75 -7.26
N ARG A 42 -31.20 -4.07 -6.25
CA ARG A 42 -31.45 -3.16 -5.12
C ARG A 42 -30.27 -3.08 -4.15
N GLN A 43 -29.55 -4.19 -3.97
CA GLN A 43 -28.38 -4.29 -3.08
C GLN A 43 -27.08 -3.91 -3.79
N TYR A 44 -27.01 -4.12 -5.10
CA TYR A 44 -25.86 -3.92 -5.98
C TYR A 44 -26.33 -3.31 -7.30
N PRO A 45 -26.44 -1.97 -7.41
CA PRO A 45 -26.95 -1.30 -8.62
C PRO A 45 -26.13 -1.61 -9.88
N SER A 46 -24.83 -1.87 -9.72
CA SER A 46 -23.86 -2.19 -10.78
C SER A 46 -22.95 -3.36 -10.34
N ARG A 47 -22.19 -3.95 -11.27
CA ARG A 47 -21.15 -4.96 -10.94
C ARG A 47 -19.92 -4.28 -10.32
N GLU A 48 -19.76 -3.02 -10.67
CA GLU A 48 -18.73 -2.10 -10.25
C GLU A 48 -18.88 -1.85 -8.72
N VAL A 49 -20.08 -1.47 -8.25
CA VAL A 49 -20.45 -1.38 -6.82
C VAL A 49 -20.44 -2.75 -6.14
N LEU A 50 -20.82 -3.84 -6.83
CA LEU A 50 -20.71 -5.19 -6.24
C LEU A 50 -19.26 -5.53 -5.86
N GLY A 51 -18.29 -5.28 -6.75
CA GLY A 51 -16.89 -5.62 -6.51
C GLY A 51 -16.25 -4.77 -5.40
N GLU A 52 -16.67 -3.51 -5.29
CA GLU A 52 -16.33 -2.63 -4.18
C GLU A 52 -16.94 -3.12 -2.84
N VAL A 53 -18.27 -3.27 -2.76
CA VAL A 53 -18.96 -3.73 -1.53
C VAL A 53 -18.53 -5.14 -1.10
N TRP A 54 -17.99 -5.95 -2.03
CA TRP A 54 -17.26 -7.19 -1.74
C TRP A 54 -15.91 -6.90 -1.06
N LEU A 55 -15.04 -6.09 -1.68
CA LEU A 55 -13.71 -5.80 -1.15
C LEU A 55 -13.72 -5.02 0.17
N CYS A 56 -14.63 -4.07 0.36
CA CYS A 56 -14.77 -3.33 1.62
C CYS A 56 -15.03 -4.26 2.83
N ARG A 57 -15.66 -5.42 2.60
CA ARG A 57 -15.91 -6.45 3.62
C ARG A 57 -14.75 -7.44 3.80
N THR A 58 -13.67 -7.26 3.07
CA THR A 58 -12.44 -8.08 3.15
C THR A 58 -11.21 -7.28 3.58
N ILE A 59 -11.37 -5.98 3.84
CA ILE A 59 -10.39 -5.21 4.60
C ILE A 59 -10.38 -5.80 6.02
N PRO A 60 -9.24 -6.31 6.52
CA PRO A 60 -9.18 -6.91 7.85
C PRO A 60 -9.24 -5.83 8.94
N GLU A 61 -9.79 -6.20 10.09
CA GLU A 61 -9.59 -5.42 11.32
C GLU A 61 -8.09 -5.46 11.67
N LEU A 62 -7.42 -4.31 11.62
CA LEU A 62 -5.97 -4.23 11.83
C LEU A 62 -5.66 -4.35 13.34
N PRO A 63 -4.67 -5.16 13.75
CA PRO A 63 -4.40 -5.40 15.16
C PRO A 63 -3.83 -4.14 15.82
N GLU A 64 -4.44 -3.69 16.93
CA GLU A 64 -4.03 -2.48 17.67
C GLU A 64 -2.53 -2.44 18.03
N SER A 65 -1.91 -3.62 18.18
CA SER A 65 -0.47 -3.79 18.38
C SER A 65 0.14 -4.63 17.25
N GLY A 66 1.23 -4.12 16.65
CA GLY A 66 1.97 -4.75 15.57
C GLY A 66 3.06 -3.83 15.03
N GLY A 67 3.92 -4.34 14.13
CA GLY A 67 4.84 -3.50 13.34
C GLY A 67 4.13 -2.90 12.12
N LEU A 68 4.61 -1.77 11.62
CA LEU A 68 4.03 -1.11 10.45
C LEU A 68 4.18 -1.97 9.19
N ALA A 69 5.31 -2.68 9.05
CA ALA A 69 5.50 -3.66 7.97
C ALA A 69 4.42 -4.76 8.01
N ASP A 70 4.24 -5.42 9.14
CA ASP A 70 3.34 -6.57 9.28
C ASP A 70 1.88 -6.17 9.07
N THR A 71 1.44 -5.06 9.66
CA THR A 71 0.07 -4.54 9.49
C THR A 71 -0.23 -4.17 8.05
N PHE A 72 0.68 -3.44 7.38
CA PHE A 72 0.51 -3.08 5.98
C PHE A 72 0.49 -4.31 5.07
N ALA A 73 1.45 -5.23 5.25
CA ALA A 73 1.54 -6.46 4.48
C ALA A 73 0.28 -7.33 4.66
N ALA A 74 -0.20 -7.53 5.88
CA ALA A 74 -1.40 -8.32 6.16
C ALA A 74 -2.66 -7.72 5.50
N CYS A 75 -2.82 -6.39 5.54
CA CYS A 75 -3.91 -5.69 4.86
C CYS A 75 -3.88 -5.93 3.34
N VAL A 76 -2.73 -5.67 2.71
CA VAL A 76 -2.58 -5.82 1.25
C VAL A 76 -2.68 -7.28 0.82
N PHE A 77 -2.08 -8.23 1.55
CA PHE A 77 -2.19 -9.66 1.22
C PHE A 77 -3.63 -10.16 1.32
N THR A 78 -4.41 -9.74 2.32
CA THR A 78 -5.83 -10.13 2.45
C THR A 78 -6.64 -9.68 1.23
N LEU A 79 -6.40 -8.46 0.73
CA LEU A 79 -7.03 -7.97 -0.50
C LEU A 79 -6.55 -8.73 -1.74
N LEU A 80 -5.24 -8.97 -1.90
CA LEU A 80 -4.69 -9.69 -3.06
C LEU A 80 -5.14 -11.15 -3.12
N GLU A 81 -5.27 -11.82 -1.97
CA GLU A 81 -5.76 -13.20 -1.87
C GLU A 81 -7.27 -13.27 -2.11
N THR A 82 -8.03 -12.27 -1.63
CA THR A 82 -9.45 -12.08 -1.99
C THR A 82 -9.62 -11.93 -3.51
N LEU A 83 -8.89 -11.00 -4.14
CA LEU A 83 -8.90 -10.75 -5.58
C LEU A 83 -8.47 -12.00 -6.38
N GLN A 84 -7.44 -12.71 -5.94
CA GLN A 84 -7.01 -13.96 -6.56
C GLN A 84 -8.08 -15.06 -6.48
N SER A 85 -8.81 -15.16 -5.37
CA SER A 85 -9.86 -16.18 -5.18
C SER A 85 -11.04 -16.05 -6.16
N LYS A 86 -11.14 -14.90 -6.86
CA LYS A 86 -12.14 -14.58 -7.91
C LYS A 86 -11.47 -13.86 -9.09
N ARG A 87 -10.27 -14.32 -9.49
CA ARG A 87 -9.39 -13.63 -10.43
C ARG A 87 -10.07 -13.17 -11.73
N ASP A 88 -10.93 -13.97 -12.33
CA ASP A 88 -11.58 -13.62 -13.61
C ASP A 88 -12.61 -12.50 -13.46
N PHE A 89 -13.36 -12.49 -12.35
CA PHE A 89 -14.21 -11.34 -12.00
C PHE A 89 -13.36 -10.12 -11.69
N SER A 90 -12.34 -10.25 -10.84
CA SER A 90 -11.50 -9.15 -10.37
C SER A 90 -10.73 -8.46 -11.49
N LEU A 91 -10.17 -9.21 -12.45
CA LEU A 91 -9.50 -8.63 -13.63
C LEU A 91 -10.49 -7.90 -14.55
N ALA A 92 -11.70 -8.45 -14.75
CA ALA A 92 -12.72 -7.80 -15.56
C ALA A 92 -13.29 -6.54 -14.90
N TRP A 93 -13.50 -6.57 -13.58
CA TRP A 93 -13.91 -5.42 -12.74
C TRP A 93 -12.86 -4.29 -12.80
N LEU A 94 -11.58 -4.60 -12.55
CA LEU A 94 -10.47 -3.65 -12.70
C LEU A 94 -10.31 -3.11 -14.15
N SER A 95 -10.74 -3.88 -15.15
CA SER A 95 -10.78 -3.40 -16.55
C SER A 95 -11.99 -2.51 -16.84
N ALA A 96 -13.15 -2.79 -16.23
CA ALA A 96 -14.36 -1.98 -16.39
C ALA A 96 -14.16 -0.58 -15.79
N LEU A 97 -13.63 -0.50 -14.57
CA LEU A 97 -13.33 0.75 -13.85
C LEU A 97 -12.42 1.71 -14.65
N LYS A 98 -11.46 1.16 -15.41
CA LYS A 98 -10.56 1.95 -16.28
C LYS A 98 -11.27 2.53 -17.52
N VAL A 99 -12.42 1.98 -17.91
CA VAL A 99 -13.20 2.38 -19.08
C VAL A 99 -14.39 3.26 -18.70
N THR A 100 -15.02 3.02 -17.54
CA THR A 100 -16.15 3.85 -17.04
C THR A 100 -15.70 5.21 -16.51
N GLY A 101 -14.46 5.32 -16.04
CA GLY A 101 -13.79 6.59 -15.77
C GLY A 101 -14.37 7.40 -14.61
N PRO A 102 -14.12 8.73 -14.56
CA PRO A 102 -14.47 9.58 -13.41
C PRO A 102 -15.95 9.61 -13.01
N LEU A 103 -16.86 9.19 -13.89
CA LEU A 103 -18.30 9.13 -13.62
C LEU A 103 -18.65 8.06 -12.56
N HIS A 104 -17.78 7.08 -12.33
CA HIS A 104 -17.91 6.04 -11.30
C HIS A 104 -16.90 6.18 -10.15
N LEU A 105 -16.07 7.24 -10.14
CA LEU A 105 -15.25 7.55 -8.95
C LEU A 105 -16.06 7.85 -7.68
N PRO A 106 -17.30 8.40 -7.72
CA PRO A 106 -18.13 8.54 -6.52
C PRO A 106 -18.49 7.22 -5.84
N GLU A 107 -18.48 6.11 -6.56
CA GLU A 107 -18.73 4.77 -6.00
C GLU A 107 -17.47 4.29 -5.26
N MET A 108 -16.31 4.34 -5.92
CA MET A 108 -14.96 4.02 -5.36
C MET A 108 -14.52 4.81 -4.10
N HIS A 109 -15.34 5.75 -3.63
CA HIS A 109 -15.13 6.39 -2.33
C HIS A 109 -15.24 5.39 -1.17
N ASP A 110 -16.12 4.38 -1.25
CA ASP A 110 -16.36 3.46 -0.12
C ASP A 110 -15.15 2.55 0.14
N LEU A 111 -14.51 1.99 -0.91
CA LEU A 111 -13.27 1.22 -0.77
C LEU A 111 -12.11 2.09 -0.27
N HIS A 112 -11.98 3.32 -0.77
CA HIS A 112 -10.95 4.24 -0.31
C HIS A 112 -11.15 4.64 1.15
N ALA A 113 -12.35 5.08 1.54
CA ALA A 113 -12.67 5.51 2.89
C ALA A 113 -12.56 4.36 3.90
N SER A 114 -12.91 3.13 3.51
CA SER A 114 -12.75 1.95 4.37
C SER A 114 -11.29 1.60 4.61
N LEU A 115 -10.43 1.67 3.58
CA LEU A 115 -8.98 1.47 3.73
C LEU A 115 -8.31 2.61 4.50
N HIS A 116 -8.69 3.85 4.20
CA HIS A 116 -8.17 5.05 4.85
C HIS A 116 -8.47 5.01 6.34
N LYS A 117 -9.72 4.74 6.71
CA LYS A 117 -10.13 4.54 8.11
C LYS A 117 -9.34 3.42 8.78
N ALA A 118 -9.18 2.26 8.13
CA ALA A 118 -8.44 1.15 8.72
C ALA A 118 -6.97 1.52 9.01
N PHE A 119 -6.27 2.14 8.06
CA PHE A 119 -4.89 2.61 8.27
C PHE A 119 -4.84 3.76 9.27
N PHE A 120 -5.76 4.73 9.22
CA PHE A 120 -5.79 5.89 10.12
C PHE A 120 -6.05 5.50 11.57
N ASP A 121 -7.05 4.64 11.84
CA ASP A 121 -7.36 4.15 13.19
C ASP A 121 -6.13 3.44 13.79
N TRP A 122 -5.43 2.62 12.99
CA TRP A 122 -4.20 1.96 13.40
C TRP A 122 -3.05 2.94 13.64
N LEU A 123 -2.92 3.96 12.78
CA LEU A 123 -1.89 4.99 12.87
C LEU A 123 -2.08 5.89 14.09
N ASP A 124 -3.31 6.29 14.48
CA ASP A 124 -3.51 7.04 15.73
C ASP A 124 -3.34 6.15 16.97
N ALA A 125 -3.64 4.85 16.90
CA ALA A 125 -3.25 3.92 17.98
C ALA A 125 -1.72 3.84 18.15
N ASN A 126 -0.96 3.87 17.05
CA ASN A 126 0.49 3.63 17.04
C ASN A 126 1.38 4.88 16.83
N HIS A 127 0.82 6.09 16.75
CA HIS A 127 1.54 7.32 16.35
C HIS A 127 2.80 7.63 17.18
N ARG A 128 2.86 7.14 18.42
CA ARG A 128 4.01 7.31 19.33
C ARG A 128 5.25 6.52 18.93
N ASN A 129 5.08 5.46 18.14
CA ASN A 129 6.14 4.62 17.60
C ASN A 129 6.60 5.11 16.21
N LEU A 130 5.89 6.09 15.63
CA LEU A 130 6.26 6.72 14.37
C LEU A 130 7.30 7.82 14.58
N SER A 131 8.06 8.14 13.55
CA SER A 131 9.13 9.12 13.56
C SER A 131 9.08 10.00 12.32
N PHE A 132 8.89 11.29 12.57
CA PHE A 132 8.84 12.34 11.55
C PHE A 132 9.94 13.38 11.82
N PRO A 133 10.24 14.29 10.88
CA PRO A 133 11.12 15.44 11.13
C PRO A 133 10.61 16.30 12.30
N ASP A 134 11.51 16.94 13.06
CA ASP A 134 11.19 17.60 14.33
C ASP A 134 10.16 18.75 14.26
N HIS A 135 9.91 19.29 13.07
CA HIS A 135 8.89 20.32 12.84
C HIS A 135 7.50 19.75 12.52
N VAL A 136 7.37 18.43 12.36
CA VAL A 136 6.12 17.73 12.01
C VAL A 136 5.54 17.08 13.26
N GLN A 137 4.34 17.51 13.68
CA GLN A 137 3.58 16.76 14.68
C GLN A 137 2.99 15.50 14.04
N PRO A 138 3.21 14.29 14.58
CA PRO A 138 2.72 13.06 13.95
C PRO A 138 1.21 13.08 13.67
N ARG A 139 0.43 13.63 14.61
CA ARG A 139 -1.04 13.71 14.52
C ARG A 139 -1.57 14.61 13.40
N ASP A 140 -0.78 15.60 12.98
CA ASP A 140 -1.17 16.56 11.95
C ASP A 140 -0.94 16.01 10.52
N VAL A 141 -0.38 14.79 10.39
CA VAL A 141 -0.06 14.15 9.10
C VAL A 141 -0.56 12.69 8.97
N LEU A 142 -1.31 12.16 9.95
CA LEU A 142 -1.77 10.76 9.91
C LEU A 142 -2.77 10.50 8.77
N SER A 143 -3.56 11.49 8.36
CA SER A 143 -4.49 11.36 7.23
C SER A 143 -3.71 11.17 5.93
N GLU A 144 -2.72 12.02 5.69
CA GLU A 144 -1.87 12.04 4.50
C GLU A 144 -1.01 10.76 4.41
N VAL A 145 -0.57 10.22 5.55
CA VAL A 145 0.09 8.90 5.61
C VAL A 145 -0.90 7.77 5.30
N ALA A 146 -2.13 7.81 5.83
CA ALA A 146 -3.17 6.82 5.48
C ALA A 146 -3.55 6.89 3.98
N ASP A 147 -3.69 8.09 3.41
CA ASP A 147 -3.90 8.34 1.98
C ASP A 147 -2.75 7.76 1.14
N ALA A 148 -1.50 7.94 1.57
CA ALA A 148 -0.33 7.36 0.90
C ALA A 148 -0.32 5.82 0.94
N LEU A 149 -0.71 5.20 2.06
CA LEU A 149 -0.86 3.75 2.19
C LEU A 149 -2.01 3.22 1.32
N CYS A 150 -3.12 3.95 1.21
CA CYS A 150 -4.21 3.65 0.29
C CYS A 150 -3.75 3.71 -1.17
N ALA A 151 -3.08 4.79 -1.58
CA ALA A 151 -2.57 4.96 -2.94
C ALA A 151 -1.57 3.86 -3.32
N LEU A 152 -0.69 3.48 -2.39
CA LEU A 152 0.25 2.37 -2.58
C LEU A 152 -0.45 1.01 -2.65
N THR A 153 -1.48 0.78 -1.83
CA THR A 153 -2.31 -0.43 -1.88
C THR A 153 -2.99 -0.58 -3.24
N VAL A 154 -3.61 0.51 -3.75
CA VAL A 154 -4.23 0.54 -5.08
C VAL A 154 -3.18 0.30 -6.18
N TRP A 155 -1.99 0.88 -6.07
CA TRP A 155 -0.89 0.63 -7.02
C TRP A 155 -0.48 -0.84 -7.03
N LEU A 156 -0.28 -1.47 -5.87
CA LEU A 156 0.04 -2.91 -5.74
C LEU A 156 -1.04 -3.80 -6.37
N VAL A 157 -2.33 -3.43 -6.25
CA VAL A 157 -3.44 -4.10 -6.96
C VAL A 157 -3.33 -3.94 -8.49
N THR A 158 -2.85 -2.79 -9.00
CA THR A 158 -2.59 -2.67 -10.45
C THR A 158 -1.43 -3.53 -10.92
N ILE A 159 -0.39 -3.73 -10.09
CA ILE A 159 0.71 -4.65 -10.39
C ILE A 159 0.22 -6.11 -10.39
N TRP A 160 -0.58 -6.52 -9.40
CA TRP A 160 -1.21 -7.85 -9.36
C TRP A 160 -2.02 -8.18 -10.62
N ALA A 161 -2.78 -7.20 -11.13
CA ALA A 161 -3.57 -7.37 -12.34
C ALA A 161 -2.70 -7.57 -13.60
N ALA A 162 -1.50 -7.00 -13.62
CA ALA A 162 -0.49 -7.18 -14.65
C ALA A 162 0.34 -8.47 -14.47
N ASP A 163 0.53 -8.96 -13.24
CA ASP A 163 1.41 -10.10 -12.95
C ASP A 163 0.92 -11.41 -13.61
N ARG A 164 1.87 -12.18 -14.10
CA ARG A 164 1.71 -13.46 -14.81
C ARG A 164 2.63 -14.55 -14.25
N SER A 165 3.37 -14.26 -13.16
CA SER A 165 4.11 -15.26 -12.40
C SER A 165 3.15 -16.21 -11.67
N ALA A 166 3.63 -17.41 -11.35
CA ALA A 166 2.90 -18.35 -10.50
C ALA A 166 2.60 -17.67 -9.15
N ASP A 167 1.35 -17.78 -8.70
CA ASP A 167 0.83 -17.22 -7.45
C ASP A 167 1.25 -15.75 -7.19
N TYR A 168 1.28 -14.96 -8.27
CA TYR A 168 1.60 -13.51 -8.29
C TYR A 168 2.86 -13.16 -7.47
N HIS A 169 3.86 -14.04 -7.51
CA HIS A 169 5.12 -13.99 -6.77
C HIS A 169 5.88 -12.67 -6.94
N HIS A 170 5.82 -12.02 -8.11
CA HIS A 170 6.45 -10.71 -8.28
C HIS A 170 5.71 -9.63 -7.49
N THR A 171 4.37 -9.65 -7.49
CA THR A 171 3.61 -8.76 -6.59
C THR A 171 3.85 -9.10 -5.12
N ARG A 172 3.88 -10.38 -4.72
CA ARG A 172 4.10 -10.75 -3.30
C ARG A 172 5.40 -10.16 -2.74
N LYS A 173 6.51 -10.33 -3.47
CA LYS A 173 7.80 -9.72 -3.13
C LYS A 173 7.80 -8.20 -3.11
N LEU A 174 6.96 -7.57 -3.94
CA LEU A 174 6.82 -6.12 -3.97
C LEU A 174 6.03 -5.59 -2.76
N VAL A 175 5.00 -6.31 -2.31
CA VAL A 175 4.31 -6.02 -1.03
C VAL A 175 5.27 -6.11 0.14
N GLU A 176 6.06 -7.20 0.23
CA GLU A 176 7.09 -7.39 1.26
C GLU A 176 8.14 -6.26 1.25
N ALA A 177 8.68 -5.92 0.07
CA ALA A 177 9.67 -4.84 -0.06
C ALA A 177 9.09 -3.46 0.27
N SER A 178 7.84 -3.18 -0.12
CA SER A 178 7.13 -1.95 0.27
C SER A 178 6.91 -1.89 1.78
N ALA A 179 6.46 -2.97 2.40
CA ALA A 179 6.23 -3.05 3.84
C ALA A 179 7.49 -2.70 4.65
N TYR A 180 8.63 -3.35 4.35
CA TYR A 180 9.91 -3.06 5.01
C TYR A 180 10.45 -1.66 4.73
N LEU A 181 10.19 -1.10 3.54
CA LEU A 181 10.61 0.27 3.22
C LEU A 181 9.82 1.32 4.03
N ILE A 182 8.50 1.17 4.13
CA ILE A 182 7.61 2.07 4.89
C ILE A 182 7.97 2.00 6.38
N ASP A 183 8.16 0.80 6.92
CA ASP A 183 8.57 0.55 8.29
C ASP A 183 9.94 1.15 8.60
N GLY A 184 10.95 0.91 7.76
CA GLY A 184 12.27 1.51 7.92
C GLY A 184 12.28 3.05 7.82
N LEU A 185 11.38 3.63 7.03
CA LEU A 185 11.21 5.08 6.91
C LEU A 185 10.54 5.71 8.13
N LEU A 186 9.42 5.14 8.59
CA LEU A 186 8.51 5.78 9.54
C LEU A 186 8.58 5.23 10.97
N TRP A 187 9.02 3.99 11.19
CA TRP A 187 9.03 3.38 12.53
C TRP A 187 10.31 3.73 13.30
N GLN A 188 10.18 3.97 14.60
CA GLN A 188 11.33 4.20 15.49
C GLN A 188 12.14 2.91 15.66
N ARG A 189 13.46 3.00 15.42
CA ARG A 189 14.40 1.87 15.49
C ARG A 189 15.62 2.21 16.33
N GLU A 190 16.10 1.25 17.11
CA GLU A 190 17.33 1.40 17.92
C GLU A 190 18.56 1.67 17.02
N GLU A 191 18.60 0.99 15.86
CA GLU A 191 19.58 1.13 14.77
C GLU A 191 19.74 2.57 14.29
N PHE A 192 18.69 3.37 14.44
CA PHE A 192 18.59 4.77 14.02
C PHE A 192 18.46 5.72 15.21
N GLY A 193 18.79 5.29 16.44
CA GLY A 193 18.76 6.13 17.63
C GLY A 193 17.36 6.48 18.13
N GLN A 194 16.40 5.54 18.04
CA GLN A 194 14.98 5.73 18.33
C GLN A 194 14.30 6.74 17.37
N ALA A 195 14.72 6.74 16.11
CA ALA A 195 14.09 7.47 15.01
C ALA A 195 13.83 6.53 13.82
N GLY A 196 13.11 7.04 12.82
CA GLY A 196 12.94 6.39 11.52
C GLY A 196 13.86 7.02 10.47
N LEU A 197 14.15 6.30 9.39
CA LEU A 197 15.06 6.76 8.33
C LEU A 197 14.58 8.06 7.67
N LEU A 198 13.27 8.36 7.66
CA LEU A 198 12.74 9.62 7.11
C LEU A 198 13.30 10.86 7.82
N ARG A 199 13.43 10.82 9.15
CA ARG A 199 13.98 11.93 9.95
C ARG A 199 15.45 12.19 9.62
N HIS A 200 16.23 11.12 9.49
CA HIS A 200 17.66 11.20 9.11
C HIS A 200 17.85 11.68 7.67
N LEU A 201 17.02 11.20 6.74
CA LEU A 201 17.01 11.69 5.36
C LEU A 201 16.64 13.18 5.29
N HIS A 202 15.66 13.64 6.09
CA HIS A 202 15.31 15.06 6.16
C HIS A 202 16.49 15.92 6.62
N ALA A 203 17.13 15.55 7.74
CA ALA A 203 18.30 16.25 8.26
C ALA A 203 19.47 16.29 7.26
N MET A 204 19.64 15.24 6.44
CA MET A 204 20.60 15.20 5.32
C MET A 204 20.18 16.08 4.12
N PHE A 205 18.88 16.20 3.83
CA PHE A 205 18.36 17.07 2.77
C PHE A 205 18.35 18.55 3.15
N GLU A 206 18.36 18.89 4.43
CA GLU A 206 18.58 20.25 4.94
C GLU A 206 20.04 20.71 4.84
N GLN A 207 20.98 19.78 4.58
CA GLN A 207 22.38 20.13 4.26
C GLN A 207 22.54 20.47 2.77
N PRO A 208 23.56 21.27 2.38
CA PRO A 208 23.87 21.54 0.97
C PRO A 208 24.13 20.24 0.17
N HIS A 209 23.11 19.81 -0.58
CA HIS A 209 22.95 18.48 -1.19
C HIS A 209 24.18 17.88 -1.89
N GLU A 210 24.99 18.71 -2.56
CA GLU A 210 26.11 18.26 -3.38
C GLU A 210 27.23 17.59 -2.56
N GLN A 211 27.38 17.95 -1.28
CA GLN A 211 28.46 17.43 -0.45
C GLN A 211 28.15 16.03 0.09
N VAL A 212 26.94 15.79 0.61
CA VAL A 212 26.61 14.57 1.39
C VAL A 212 25.92 13.47 0.57
N LEU A 213 24.82 13.80 -0.13
CA LEU A 213 23.97 12.79 -0.78
C LEU A 213 24.60 12.21 -2.06
N LYS A 214 25.28 13.06 -2.84
CA LYS A 214 25.83 12.69 -4.15
C LYS A 214 26.93 11.61 -4.06
N PRO A 215 27.92 11.67 -3.13
CA PRO A 215 28.87 10.59 -2.94
C PRO A 215 28.24 9.28 -2.45
N LEU A 216 27.29 9.34 -1.50
CA LEU A 216 26.60 8.16 -0.98
C LEU A 216 25.76 7.45 -2.06
N LEU A 217 25.07 8.20 -2.92
CA LEU A 217 24.30 7.65 -4.04
C LEU A 217 25.20 7.07 -5.15
N ASP A 218 26.32 7.73 -5.50
CA ASP A 218 27.30 7.14 -6.42
C ASP A 218 27.98 5.89 -5.81
N MET A 219 28.10 5.81 -4.47
CA MET A 219 28.59 4.63 -3.77
C MET A 219 27.62 3.45 -3.84
N LEU A 220 26.35 3.66 -3.49
CA LEU A 220 25.35 2.61 -3.42
C LEU A 220 24.86 2.15 -4.81
N LEU A 221 24.77 3.06 -5.78
CA LEU A 221 24.21 2.79 -7.11
C LEU A 221 25.26 2.48 -8.19
N LYS A 222 26.55 2.75 -7.95
CA LYS A 222 27.64 2.52 -8.93
C LYS A 222 28.91 1.93 -8.27
N PRO A 223 28.84 0.74 -7.63
CA PRO A 223 29.93 0.17 -6.82
C PRO A 223 31.28 0.04 -7.53
N ASP A 224 31.32 -0.14 -8.87
CA ASP A 224 32.58 -0.18 -9.63
C ASP A 224 33.36 1.15 -9.66
N ARG A 225 32.70 2.29 -9.38
CA ARG A 225 33.41 3.56 -9.12
C ARG A 225 34.09 3.56 -7.75
N VAL A 226 33.46 2.95 -6.75
CA VAL A 226 33.92 2.90 -5.34
C VAL A 226 35.18 2.06 -5.18
N ARG A 227 35.43 1.10 -6.07
CA ARG A 227 36.69 0.31 -6.08
C ARG A 227 37.96 1.18 -6.19
N ARG A 228 37.85 2.44 -6.62
CA ARG A 228 38.95 3.43 -6.64
C ARG A 228 39.15 4.19 -5.31
N LEU A 229 38.20 4.08 -4.38
CA LEU A 229 38.24 4.65 -3.03
C LEU A 229 38.70 3.62 -1.97
N ALA A 230 39.03 2.39 -2.38
CA ALA A 230 39.54 1.33 -1.49
C ALA A 230 40.95 1.60 -0.89
N SER A 231 41.56 2.74 -1.21
CA SER A 231 42.72 3.29 -0.50
C SER A 231 42.25 3.93 0.81
N PRO A 232 42.75 3.51 1.99
CA PRO A 232 42.42 4.16 3.26
C PRO A 232 42.79 5.65 3.28
N VAL A 233 43.81 6.06 2.51
CA VAL A 233 44.21 7.47 2.36
C VAL A 233 43.10 8.26 1.66
N ASN A 234 42.54 7.73 0.56
CA ASN A 234 41.48 8.40 -0.20
C ASN A 234 40.20 8.53 0.63
N LEU A 235 39.91 7.53 1.47
CA LEU A 235 38.79 7.58 2.43
C LEU A 235 39.03 8.65 3.51
N VAL A 236 40.25 8.74 4.06
CA VAL A 236 40.63 9.76 5.06
C VAL A 236 40.64 11.17 4.46
N GLU A 237 41.08 11.35 3.22
CA GLU A 237 41.04 12.65 2.53
C GLU A 237 39.61 13.09 2.21
N ALA A 238 38.75 12.16 1.78
CA ALA A 238 37.32 12.43 1.66
C ALA A 238 36.72 12.83 3.02
N LEU A 239 36.98 12.07 4.09
CA LEU A 239 36.49 12.37 5.44
C LEU A 239 37.02 13.69 6.01
N ARG A 240 38.23 14.14 5.63
CA ARG A 240 38.72 15.50 5.94
C ARG A 240 37.96 16.58 5.19
N ALA A 241 37.62 16.35 3.91
CA ALA A 241 36.77 17.25 3.15
C ALA A 241 35.31 17.29 3.66
N PHE A 242 34.87 16.25 4.39
CA PHE A 242 33.54 16.21 5.04
C PHE A 242 33.44 17.03 6.34
N GLY A 243 34.54 17.53 6.92
CA GLY A 243 34.43 18.54 7.96
C GLY A 243 35.64 18.75 8.87
N LEU A 244 36.13 19.99 8.89
CA LEU A 244 36.45 20.75 10.10
C LEU A 244 36.52 22.24 9.71
N PRO A 245 35.80 23.16 10.39
CA PRO A 245 36.12 24.58 10.28
C PRO A 245 37.48 24.80 10.94
N SER A 246 38.50 25.10 10.14
CA SER A 246 39.85 25.38 10.62
C SER A 246 39.97 26.83 11.10
N ASP A 247 39.28 27.16 12.20
CA ASP A 247 39.49 28.42 12.92
C ASP A 247 40.88 28.42 13.58
N PRO A 248 41.75 29.40 13.27
CA PRO A 248 42.92 29.68 14.08
C PRO A 248 42.54 30.57 15.27
N LEU A 249 42.92 30.16 16.47
CA LEU A 249 42.95 31.00 17.67
C LEU A 249 44.31 30.82 18.38
N PRO A 250 44.97 31.88 18.88
CA PRO A 250 44.74 33.31 18.63
C PRO A 250 45.65 33.90 17.52
#